data_AF-A0A4Q4ZE07-F1
#
_entry.id   AF-A0A4Q4ZE07-F1
#
_cell.length_a   1.000
_cell.length_b   1.000
_cell.length_c   1.000
_cell.angle_alpha   90.00
_cell.angle_beta   90.00
_cell.angle_gamma   90.00
#
_symmetry.space_group_name_H-M   'P 1'
#
loop_
_entity.id
_entity.type
_entity.pdbx_description
1 polymer ?
#
loop_
_entity_poly.entity_id
_entity_poly.type
_entity_poly.pdbx_seq_one_letter_code
_entity_poly.pdbx_strand_id
1 'polypeptide(L)'
;MADPRHKRDTNARPKNKTKNPSQQKKKHPVALVAGPIALTATLASVAVGVLASTPGTQDMVASNNRNAIGSLTRDDDSVSRSSGRSSYDTGRLASLASFQKKQTAAELAATRKAVRGASEKRWATADLNLWTAADDGARNVGLLDSGEKVLITGRTDSGRAEIVVKDEALWVTAEYLSDEKPEEDPAGIGGSCTNGTSVPSGVSPNIVKVHEAVCAAFPDITTYGTFRGDGEHSQGLAIDIMVSGAEGYEVRDFVRAHYAELGVNYIIYSQQIWSVDRSGEGWRGMSDRGSTTANHYDHVHVTTY
;
A
#
# COMPACT_ATOMS: atom_id res chain seq x y z
N MET A 1 -80.34 -1.34 -14.68
CA MET A 1 -79.99 -0.77 -13.37
C MET A 1 -80.11 0.74 -13.46
N ALA A 2 -80.84 1.34 -12.53
CA ALA A 2 -80.99 2.79 -12.36
C ALA A 2 -79.83 3.34 -11.51
N ASP A 3 -79.26 4.48 -11.87
CA ASP A 3 -79.43 5.77 -11.17
C ASP A 3 -78.64 6.86 -11.96
N PRO A 4 -79.20 8.05 -12.23
CA PRO A 4 -78.50 9.18 -12.81
C PRO A 4 -77.91 10.06 -11.70
N ARG A 5 -77.08 11.06 -12.05
CA ARG A 5 -77.28 12.46 -11.63
C ARG A 5 -76.12 13.40 -12.04
N HIS A 6 -76.56 14.45 -12.74
CA HIS A 6 -76.11 15.85 -12.72
C HIS A 6 -74.74 16.29 -13.29
N LYS A 7 -74.83 16.75 -14.55
CA LYS A 7 -74.42 18.09 -15.04
C LYS A 7 -74.04 19.11 -13.96
N ARG A 8 -72.95 19.86 -14.22
CA ARG A 8 -73.04 21.26 -14.70
C ARG A 8 -71.70 21.76 -15.26
N ASP A 9 -71.79 22.21 -16.50
CA ASP A 9 -70.84 23.08 -17.21
C ASP A 9 -70.61 24.39 -16.44
N THR A 10 -69.45 25.04 -16.60
CA THR A 10 -69.31 26.26 -17.44
C THR A 10 -67.93 26.94 -17.35
N ASN A 11 -67.32 27.09 -18.53
CA ASN A 11 -66.68 28.29 -19.12
C ASN A 11 -65.86 29.28 -18.27
N ALA A 12 -64.60 29.52 -18.68
CA ALA A 12 -64.10 30.81 -19.24
C ALA A 12 -62.58 30.73 -19.50
N ARG A 13 -62.12 30.73 -20.77
CA ARG A 13 -61.47 31.84 -21.53
C ARG A 13 -59.98 32.12 -21.17
N PRO A 14 -59.16 32.78 -22.03
CA PRO A 14 -57.96 32.14 -22.57
C PRO A 14 -56.68 33.03 -22.58
N LYS A 15 -55.60 32.46 -23.13
CA LYS A 15 -54.39 33.10 -23.71
C LYS A 15 -53.48 33.90 -22.76
N ASN A 16 -52.22 33.45 -22.66
CA ASN A 16 -51.13 34.32 -23.08
C ASN A 16 -49.91 33.53 -23.60
N LYS A 17 -49.51 33.87 -24.83
CA LYS A 17 -48.21 33.57 -25.44
C LYS A 17 -47.18 34.52 -24.83
N THR A 18 -45.93 34.07 -24.63
CA THR A 18 -44.75 34.58 -25.38
C THR A 18 -43.47 33.85 -24.99
N LYS A 19 -42.60 33.72 -26.00
CA LYS A 19 -41.28 33.06 -26.03
C LYS A 19 -40.16 33.98 -25.51
N ASN A 20 -39.13 33.38 -24.92
CA ASN A 20 -37.66 33.52 -25.16
C ASN A 20 -36.85 33.49 -23.85
N PRO A 21 -35.84 32.60 -23.72
CA PRO A 21 -34.70 32.83 -22.86
C PRO A 21 -33.49 33.27 -23.69
N SER A 22 -32.99 34.47 -23.40
CA SER A 22 -31.71 34.96 -23.89
C SER A 22 -30.59 34.59 -22.92
N GLN A 23 -29.43 34.32 -23.51
CA GLN A 23 -28.19 33.94 -22.86
C GLN A 23 -27.66 35.00 -21.88
N GLN A 24 -27.18 34.56 -20.72
CA GLN A 24 -26.23 35.34 -19.93
C GLN A 24 -25.02 34.48 -19.54
N LYS A 25 -23.92 34.74 -20.26
CA LYS A 25 -22.55 34.32 -19.92
C LYS A 25 -22.11 35.04 -18.65
N LYS A 26 -21.70 34.31 -17.61
CA LYS A 26 -20.94 34.86 -16.48
C LYS A 26 -19.45 34.74 -16.78
N LYS A 27 -18.74 35.88 -16.78
CA LYS A 27 -17.29 35.96 -16.80
C LYS A 27 -16.80 36.08 -15.36
N HIS A 28 -15.83 35.27 -14.96
CA HIS A 28 -15.10 35.42 -13.70
C HIS A 28 -13.81 36.24 -13.93
N PRO A 29 -13.43 37.17 -13.03
CA PRO A 29 -12.23 37.97 -13.19
C PRO A 29 -10.97 37.17 -12.80
N VAL A 30 -9.93 37.33 -13.61
CA VAL A 30 -8.56 36.84 -13.39
C VAL A 30 -7.87 37.76 -12.39
N ALA A 31 -7.36 37.20 -11.29
CA ALA A 31 -6.44 37.89 -10.39
C ALA A 31 -5.02 37.39 -10.67
N LEU A 32 -4.15 38.33 -11.08
CA LEU A 32 -2.74 38.14 -11.37
C LEU A 32 -1.96 38.49 -10.10
N VAL A 33 -1.26 37.53 -9.50
CA VAL A 33 -0.32 37.77 -8.40
C VAL A 33 1.06 37.33 -8.88
N ALA A 34 1.93 38.32 -9.09
CA ALA A 34 3.35 38.15 -9.32
C ALA A 34 4.08 38.07 -7.97
N GLY A 35 5.01 37.12 -7.83
CA GLY A 35 5.93 37.00 -6.70
C GLY A 35 7.22 36.29 -7.14
N PRO A 36 8.39 36.65 -6.60
CA PRO A 36 9.66 36.55 -7.32
C PRO A 36 10.34 35.19 -7.25
N ILE A 37 11.10 34.94 -8.31
CA ILE A 37 12.05 33.85 -8.53
C ILE A 37 13.22 33.97 -7.53
N ALA A 38 13.59 32.85 -6.89
CA ALA A 38 14.89 32.67 -6.27
C ALA A 38 15.47 31.30 -6.68
N LEU A 39 16.28 31.31 -7.75
CA LEU A 39 17.18 30.23 -8.13
C LEU A 39 18.33 30.18 -7.13
N THR A 40 18.49 29.05 -6.43
CA THR A 40 19.77 28.68 -5.83
C THR A 40 20.14 27.28 -6.32
N ALA A 41 21.09 27.25 -7.25
CA ALA A 41 21.75 26.05 -7.71
C ALA A 41 22.99 25.82 -6.82
N THR A 42 23.03 24.71 -6.09
CA THR A 42 24.27 24.19 -5.50
C THR A 42 24.61 22.87 -6.15
N LEU A 43 25.58 22.94 -7.06
CA LEU A 43 26.32 21.81 -7.60
C LEU A 43 27.18 21.21 -6.49
N ALA A 44 26.92 19.95 -6.11
CA ALA A 44 27.90 19.13 -5.42
C ALA A 44 28.40 18.05 -6.39
N SER A 45 29.62 18.24 -6.88
CA SER A 45 30.38 17.23 -7.61
C SER A 45 31.06 16.32 -6.60
N VAL A 46 30.85 15.01 -6.69
CA VAL A 46 31.72 14.03 -6.04
C VAL A 46 32.33 13.14 -7.12
N ALA A 47 33.59 13.45 -7.44
CA ALA A 47 34.49 12.52 -8.07
C ALA A 47 35.19 11.73 -6.96
N VAL A 48 35.07 10.40 -6.97
CA VAL A 48 36.05 9.52 -6.34
C VAL A 48 36.29 8.35 -7.29
N GLY A 49 37.56 8.24 -7.72
CA GLY A 49 38.05 7.20 -8.59
C GLY A 49 38.36 5.89 -7.85
N VAL A 50 38.10 4.80 -8.56
CA VAL A 50 38.91 3.58 -8.75
C VAL A 50 39.88 3.17 -7.64
N LEU A 51 39.68 1.96 -7.10
CA LEU A 51 40.74 0.94 -7.05
C LEU A 51 40.14 -0.46 -7.22
N ALA A 52 40.78 -1.23 -8.09
CA ALA A 52 40.47 -2.61 -8.41
C ALA A 52 40.94 -3.58 -7.30
N SER A 53 40.15 -4.62 -7.05
CA SER A 53 40.64 -5.88 -6.49
C SER A 53 39.80 -7.04 -7.02
N THR A 54 40.48 -8.00 -7.65
CA THR A 54 40.01 -9.25 -8.22
C THR A 54 39.24 -10.14 -7.22
N PRO A 55 38.25 -10.95 -7.68
CA PRO A 55 37.57 -11.90 -6.81
C PRO A 55 38.42 -13.16 -6.59
N GLY A 56 38.62 -13.52 -5.33
CA GLY A 56 39.10 -14.83 -4.92
C GLY A 56 37.92 -15.78 -4.74
N THR A 57 37.85 -16.80 -5.58
CA THR A 57 36.95 -17.96 -5.48
C THR A 57 37.30 -18.79 -4.25
N GLN A 58 36.33 -19.07 -3.38
CA GLN A 58 36.35 -20.27 -2.54
C GLN A 58 34.96 -20.91 -2.50
N ASP A 59 34.90 -22.07 -3.15
CA ASP A 59 33.87 -23.10 -3.07
C ASP A 59 33.76 -23.70 -1.65
N MET A 60 32.71 -24.52 -1.49
CA MET A 60 32.51 -25.62 -0.54
C MET A 60 31.68 -25.25 0.71
N VAL A 61 30.65 -25.98 1.17
CA VAL A 61 30.05 -27.28 0.83
C VAL A 61 28.66 -27.32 1.47
N ALA A 62 27.68 -27.89 0.76
CA ALA A 62 26.39 -28.31 1.29
C ALA A 62 26.56 -29.48 2.27
N SER A 63 26.06 -29.35 3.51
CA SER A 63 25.93 -30.47 4.44
C SER A 63 24.46 -30.82 4.61
N ASN A 64 24.04 -31.84 3.86
CA ASN A 64 22.84 -32.61 4.15
C ASN A 64 23.03 -33.36 5.48
N ASN A 65 22.08 -33.25 6.40
CA ASN A 65 21.94 -34.25 7.46
C ASN A 65 20.46 -34.65 7.60
N ARG A 66 20.17 -35.89 7.23
CA ARG A 66 18.90 -36.60 7.49
C ARG A 66 19.14 -37.62 8.60
N ASN A 67 18.07 -37.85 9.37
CA ASN A 67 17.82 -38.82 10.45
C ASN A 67 17.73 -38.13 11.83
N ALA A 68 16.73 -38.38 12.69
CA ALA A 68 15.84 -39.53 12.77
C ALA A 68 14.45 -39.17 13.31
N ILE A 69 13.54 -40.09 13.01
CA ILE A 69 12.12 -40.15 13.31
C ILE A 69 11.95 -40.56 14.79
N GLY A 70 11.09 -39.85 15.51
CA GLY A 70 10.63 -40.21 16.87
C GLY A 70 9.14 -39.94 16.99
N SER A 71 8.35 -40.99 16.83
CA SER A 71 6.90 -41.03 16.98
C SER A 71 6.53 -40.98 18.47
N LEU A 72 5.72 -40.00 18.87
CA LEU A 72 4.81 -40.10 20.02
C LEU A 72 3.48 -39.43 19.67
N THR A 73 2.42 -40.09 20.12
CA THR A 73 1.03 -39.98 19.70
C THR A 73 0.26 -38.80 20.31
N ARG A 74 -0.62 -38.22 19.47
CA ARG A 74 -1.93 -37.58 19.71
C ARG A 74 -2.29 -37.13 21.13
N ASP A 75 -2.68 -35.86 21.23
CA ASP A 75 -3.99 -35.49 21.75
C ASP A 75 -4.58 -34.33 20.94
N ASP A 76 -5.89 -34.42 20.76
CA ASP A 76 -6.79 -33.52 20.03
C ASP A 76 -7.08 -32.30 20.91
N ASP A 77 -6.93 -31.09 20.38
CA ASP A 77 -7.69 -29.96 20.86
C ASP A 77 -7.93 -28.98 19.71
N SER A 78 -9.16 -29.04 19.21
CA SER A 78 -9.79 -27.97 18.45
C SER A 78 -9.67 -26.65 19.22
N VAL A 79 -9.01 -25.65 18.63
CA VAL A 79 -9.15 -24.27 19.09
C VAL A 79 -9.64 -23.37 17.97
N SER A 80 -10.84 -22.88 18.23
CA SER A 80 -11.62 -21.90 17.50
C SER A 80 -10.82 -20.77 16.87
N ARG A 81 -11.25 -20.48 15.65
CA ARG A 81 -11.18 -19.20 14.96
C ARG A 81 -11.65 -18.07 15.88
N SER A 82 -11.10 -16.88 15.62
CA SER A 82 -11.36 -15.59 16.28
C SER A 82 -10.72 -15.44 17.66
N SER A 83 -9.47 -14.97 17.67
CA SER A 83 -8.86 -14.32 18.81
C SER A 83 -7.99 -13.19 18.26
N GLY A 84 -8.14 -12.00 18.86
CA GLY A 84 -7.81 -10.70 18.30
C GLY A 84 -6.42 -10.59 17.67
N ARG A 85 -6.38 -10.05 16.45
CA ARG A 85 -5.16 -9.68 15.74
C ARG A 85 -4.55 -8.45 16.41
N SER A 86 -3.81 -8.72 17.48
CA SER A 86 -2.76 -7.86 18.00
C SER A 86 -1.50 -8.72 17.91
N SER A 87 -0.91 -8.79 16.72
CA SER A 87 0.31 -9.56 16.46
C SER A 87 1.53 -8.77 16.95
N TYR A 88 1.54 -8.39 18.22
CA TYR A 88 2.76 -8.06 18.94
C TYR A 88 3.19 -9.34 19.65
N ASP A 89 4.06 -10.12 19.03
CA ASP A 89 4.75 -11.19 19.73
C ASP A 89 5.64 -10.57 20.82
N THR A 90 5.11 -10.56 22.04
CA THR A 90 5.79 -10.06 23.25
C THR A 90 7.08 -10.81 23.54
N GLY A 91 7.26 -12.02 23.00
CA GLY A 91 8.50 -12.77 23.07
C GLY A 91 9.63 -12.20 22.22
N ARG A 92 9.32 -11.50 21.12
CA ARG A 92 10.31 -10.94 20.18
C ARG A 92 10.86 -9.59 20.61
N LEU A 93 10.08 -8.76 21.32
CA LEU A 93 10.51 -7.45 21.82
C LEU A 93 11.55 -7.56 22.95
N ALA A 94 11.43 -8.56 23.83
CA ALA A 94 12.44 -8.83 24.86
C ALA A 94 13.82 -9.21 24.27
N SER A 95 13.84 -9.73 23.04
CA SER A 95 15.07 -9.99 22.29
C SER A 95 15.72 -8.73 21.70
N LEU A 96 15.05 -7.57 21.69
CA LEU A 96 15.62 -6.31 21.18
C LEU A 96 16.69 -5.74 22.09
N ALA A 97 16.47 -5.80 23.41
CA ALA A 97 17.44 -5.38 24.41
C ALA A 97 18.74 -6.21 24.38
N SER A 98 18.66 -7.47 23.96
CA SER A 98 19.79 -8.41 23.95
C SER A 98 20.57 -8.46 22.63
N PHE A 99 20.08 -7.79 21.56
CA PHE A 99 20.76 -7.73 20.26
C PHE A 99 21.45 -6.39 19.95
N GLN A 100 21.48 -5.45 20.90
CA GLN A 100 22.19 -4.15 20.84
C GLN A 100 23.73 -4.24 20.71
N LYS A 101 24.28 -5.34 20.18
CA LYS A 101 25.73 -5.59 20.14
C LYS A 101 26.47 -4.85 19.01
N LYS A 102 25.82 -3.95 18.27
CA LYS A 102 26.42 -3.17 17.16
C LYS A 102 26.31 -1.64 17.27
N GLN A 103 25.51 -1.07 18.18
CA GLN A 103 25.43 0.39 18.30
C GLN A 103 26.55 0.93 19.20
N THR A 104 27.21 1.99 18.74
CA THR A 104 28.23 2.66 19.54
C THR A 104 27.59 3.38 20.72
N ALA A 105 28.34 3.58 21.81
CA ALA A 105 27.86 4.37 22.95
C ALA A 105 27.45 5.80 22.55
N ALA A 106 28.11 6.36 21.54
CA ALA A 106 27.79 7.66 20.95
C ALA A 106 26.41 7.63 20.25
N GLU A 107 26.13 6.58 19.49
CA GLU A 107 24.85 6.41 18.81
C GLU A 107 23.68 6.20 19.79
N LEU A 108 23.87 5.38 20.82
CA LEU A 108 22.89 5.23 21.89
C LEU A 108 22.62 6.56 22.63
N ALA A 109 23.66 7.39 22.82
CA ALA A 109 23.49 8.71 23.41
C ALA A 109 22.74 9.66 22.46
N ALA A 110 23.01 9.60 21.16
CA ALA A 110 22.31 10.37 20.14
C ALA A 110 20.82 10.00 20.07
N THR A 111 20.51 8.70 20.02
CA THR A 111 19.12 8.19 20.07
C THR A 111 18.40 8.67 21.34
N ARG A 112 19.00 8.49 22.53
CA ARG A 112 18.37 8.97 23.78
C ARG A 112 18.11 10.48 23.78
N LYS A 113 19.03 11.27 23.22
CA LYS A 113 18.84 12.73 23.09
C LYS A 113 17.69 13.04 22.13
N ALA A 114 17.65 12.37 20.98
CA ALA A 114 16.62 12.57 19.96
C ALA A 114 15.23 12.20 20.49
N VAL A 115 15.09 11.04 21.15
CA VAL A 115 13.84 10.60 21.80
C VAL A 115 13.37 11.61 22.85
N ARG A 116 14.28 12.15 23.69
CA ARG A 116 13.93 13.17 24.69
C ARG A 116 13.49 14.51 24.08
N GLY A 117 13.98 14.84 22.90
CA GLY A 117 13.65 16.07 22.18
C GLY A 117 12.47 15.92 21.23
N ALA A 118 11.98 14.70 21.00
CA ALA A 118 10.92 14.40 20.06
C ALA A 118 9.59 14.98 20.54
N SER A 119 8.97 15.82 19.71
CA SER A 119 7.68 16.47 19.99
C SER A 119 6.71 16.42 18.81
N GLU A 120 7.22 16.18 17.60
CA GLU A 120 6.44 16.14 16.38
C GLU A 120 5.89 14.74 16.11
N LYS A 121 4.66 14.68 15.59
CA LYS A 121 4.02 13.43 15.20
C LYS A 121 3.64 13.44 13.73
N ARG A 122 3.83 12.30 13.07
CA ARG A 122 3.44 12.06 11.67
C ARG A 122 2.55 10.82 11.61
N TRP A 123 1.68 10.77 10.61
CA TRP A 123 0.89 9.60 10.26
C TRP A 123 1.64 8.71 9.29
N ALA A 124 1.59 7.41 9.52
CA ALA A 124 1.96 6.43 8.51
C ALA A 124 0.90 6.45 7.41
N THR A 125 1.27 6.70 6.16
CA THR A 125 0.33 6.70 5.02
C THR A 125 0.22 5.33 4.35
N ALA A 126 0.98 4.34 4.83
CA ALA A 126 0.96 2.95 4.42
C ALA A 126 1.50 2.10 5.57
N ASP A 127 1.39 0.77 5.47
CA ASP A 127 2.02 -0.13 6.44
C ASP A 127 3.56 -0.06 6.32
N LEU A 128 4.22 0.24 7.44
CA LEU A 128 5.67 0.47 7.52
C LEU A 128 6.35 -0.55 8.41
N ASN A 129 7.43 -1.16 7.93
CA ASN A 129 8.16 -2.07 8.79
C ASN A 129 9.03 -1.30 9.78
N LEU A 130 9.12 -1.87 10.98
CA LEU A 130 9.88 -1.33 12.08
C LEU A 130 11.28 -1.93 12.06
N TRP A 131 12.28 -1.08 11.87
CA TRP A 131 13.67 -1.49 11.74
C TRP A 131 14.50 -1.07 12.96
N THR A 132 15.47 -1.90 13.32
CA THR A 132 16.39 -1.62 14.43
C THR A 132 17.47 -0.58 14.11
N ALA A 133 17.71 -0.31 12.83
CA ALA A 133 18.69 0.66 12.33
C ALA A 133 18.26 1.22 10.96
N ALA A 134 18.93 2.27 10.51
CA ALA A 134 18.68 2.88 9.21
C ALA A 134 19.34 2.12 8.05
N ASP A 135 20.42 1.37 8.31
CA ASP A 135 21.22 0.70 7.29
C ASP A 135 20.63 -0.64 6.79
N ASP A 136 21.23 -1.16 5.72
CA ASP A 136 20.82 -2.41 5.06
C ASP A 136 21.02 -3.67 5.93
N GLY A 137 21.81 -3.57 7.00
CA GLY A 137 22.01 -4.64 7.98
C GLY A 137 20.95 -4.65 9.09
N ALA A 138 19.99 -3.72 9.05
CA ALA A 138 18.95 -3.61 10.07
C ALA A 138 18.04 -4.84 10.11
N ARG A 139 17.71 -5.28 11.32
CA ARG A 139 16.69 -6.31 11.54
C ARG A 139 15.30 -5.68 11.57
N ASN A 140 14.37 -6.30 10.85
CA ASN A 140 12.93 -6.04 10.95
C ASN A 140 12.38 -6.66 12.23
N VAL A 141 11.65 -5.86 13.00
CA VAL A 141 11.12 -6.24 14.31
C VAL A 141 9.60 -6.12 14.41
N GLY A 142 8.93 -5.69 13.33
CA GLY A 142 7.49 -5.59 13.29
C GLY A 142 6.98 -4.74 12.14
N LEU A 143 5.68 -4.48 12.18
CA LEU A 143 4.95 -3.65 11.24
C LEU A 143 4.19 -2.58 12.03
N LEU A 144 4.17 -1.37 11.50
CA LEU A 144 3.35 -0.24 11.90
C LEU A 144 2.25 -0.11 10.85
N ASP A 145 1.00 -0.12 11.29
CA ASP A 145 -0.13 -0.10 10.36
C ASP A 145 -0.32 1.30 9.76
N SER A 146 -0.85 1.36 8.54
CA SER A 146 -1.30 2.60 7.92
C SER A 146 -2.32 3.32 8.80
N GLY A 147 -2.29 4.65 8.79
CA GLY A 147 -3.14 5.47 9.62
C GLY A 147 -2.71 5.50 11.10
N GLU A 148 -1.60 4.86 11.49
CA GLU A 148 -1.06 5.02 12.83
C GLU A 148 -0.26 6.32 12.97
N LYS A 149 -0.46 7.04 14.08
CA LYS A 149 0.24 8.30 14.36
C LYS A 149 1.44 8.07 15.28
N VAL A 150 2.63 8.29 14.76
CA VAL A 150 3.91 8.02 15.46
C VAL A 150 4.67 9.30 15.79
N LEU A 151 5.43 9.26 16.88
CA LEU A 151 6.32 10.34 17.28
C LEU A 151 7.64 10.22 16.50
N ILE A 152 8.02 11.27 15.77
CA ILE A 152 9.29 11.32 15.03
C ILE A 152 10.37 11.97 15.89
N THR A 153 11.61 11.46 15.84
CA THR A 153 12.74 12.07 16.56
C THR A 153 13.43 13.18 15.77
N GLY A 154 13.11 13.31 14.48
CA GLY A 154 13.74 14.23 13.53
C GLY A 154 15.03 13.69 12.90
N ARG A 155 15.50 12.50 13.32
CA ARG A 155 16.63 11.83 12.65
C ARG A 155 16.15 11.13 11.38
N THR A 156 16.90 11.33 10.31
CA THR A 156 16.73 10.60 9.05
C THR A 156 18.08 10.11 8.56
N ASP A 157 18.10 8.92 7.96
CA ASP A 157 19.29 8.31 7.36
C ASP A 157 18.86 7.21 6.38
N SER A 158 19.57 7.05 5.27
CA SER A 158 19.33 6.00 4.26
C SER A 158 17.85 5.86 3.83
N GLY A 159 17.14 7.00 3.68
CA GLY A 159 15.72 7.03 3.30
C GLY A 159 14.74 6.62 4.42
N ARG A 160 15.23 6.40 5.63
CA ARG A 160 14.44 6.06 6.82
C ARG A 160 14.40 7.20 7.83
N ALA A 161 13.32 7.29 8.57
CA ALA A 161 13.14 8.20 9.69
C ALA A 161 13.07 7.41 11.01
N GLU A 162 13.72 7.92 12.05
CA GLU A 162 13.65 7.35 13.40
C GLU A 162 12.36 7.83 14.09
N ILE A 163 11.58 6.87 14.57
CA ILE A 163 10.32 7.04 15.28
C ILE A 163 10.40 6.41 16.66
N VAL A 164 9.51 6.84 17.56
CA VAL A 164 9.39 6.28 18.90
C VAL A 164 8.13 5.43 18.99
N VAL A 165 8.32 4.15 19.28
CA VAL A 165 7.25 3.17 19.51
C VAL A 165 7.47 2.53 20.87
N LYS A 166 6.52 2.69 21.80
CA LYS A 166 6.60 2.15 23.18
C LYS A 166 7.95 2.46 23.87
N ASP A 167 8.39 3.71 23.77
CA ASP A 167 9.67 4.23 24.29
C ASP A 167 10.95 3.66 23.64
N GLU A 168 10.83 2.85 22.60
CA GLU A 168 11.95 2.37 21.78
C GLU A 168 12.06 3.17 20.48
N ALA A 169 13.29 3.48 20.08
CA ALA A 169 13.58 4.13 18.81
C ALA A 169 13.74 3.08 17.71
N LEU A 170 12.88 3.17 16.69
CA LEU A 170 12.86 2.29 15.52
C LEU A 170 12.87 3.13 14.26
N TRP A 171 13.21 2.53 13.13
CA TRP A 171 13.32 3.21 11.85
C TRP A 171 12.23 2.72 10.90
N VAL A 172 11.60 3.65 10.18
CA VAL A 172 10.60 3.38 9.13
C VAL A 172 10.96 4.13 7.87
N THR A 173 10.44 3.72 6.71
CA THR A 173 10.67 4.45 5.44
C THR A 173 10.07 5.85 5.53
N ALA A 174 10.91 6.88 5.36
CA ALA A 174 10.55 8.27 5.65
C ALA A 174 9.49 8.84 4.70
N GLU A 175 9.46 8.36 3.45
CA GLU A 175 8.55 8.85 2.40
C GLU A 175 7.06 8.61 2.68
N TYR A 176 6.75 7.71 3.63
CA TYR A 176 5.38 7.36 4.03
C TYR A 176 4.96 7.98 5.36
N LEU A 177 5.66 9.02 5.81
CA LEU A 177 5.28 9.80 6.98
C LEU A 177 4.71 11.15 6.52
N SER A 178 3.44 11.42 6.89
CA SER A 178 2.73 12.65 6.53
C SER A 178 2.23 13.40 7.76
N ASP A 179 2.07 14.72 7.65
CA ASP A 179 1.36 15.52 8.66
C ASP A 179 -0.15 15.28 8.61
N GLU A 180 -0.66 14.87 7.45
CA GLU A 180 -2.07 14.59 7.21
C GLU A 180 -2.36 13.12 7.47
N LYS A 181 -3.49 12.86 8.15
CA LYS A 181 -3.95 11.48 8.32
C LYS A 181 -4.31 10.97 6.93
N PRO A 182 -3.81 9.80 6.50
CA PRO A 182 -4.34 9.19 5.28
C PRO A 182 -5.86 9.05 5.45
N GLU A 183 -6.62 9.39 4.42
CA GLU A 183 -8.05 9.12 4.44
C GLU A 183 -8.23 7.61 4.62
N GLU A 184 -8.95 7.21 5.68
CA GLU A 184 -9.34 5.82 5.82
C GLU A 184 -10.27 5.52 4.65
N ASP A 185 -9.95 4.47 3.90
CA ASP A 185 -10.73 4.11 2.72
C ASP A 185 -12.19 3.92 3.13
N PRO A 186 -13.14 4.77 2.68
CA PRO A 186 -14.53 4.68 3.08
C PRO A 186 -15.17 3.38 2.59
N ALA A 187 -14.55 2.69 1.62
CA ALA A 187 -14.91 1.36 1.18
C ALA A 187 -14.00 0.32 1.86
N GLY A 188 -14.29 -0.02 3.11
CA GLY A 188 -13.84 -1.30 3.64
C GLY A 188 -14.16 -2.43 2.64
N ILE A 189 -13.45 -3.56 2.71
CA ILE A 189 -13.44 -4.67 1.72
C ILE A 189 -14.77 -5.48 1.66
N GLY A 190 -15.91 -4.85 1.92
CA GLY A 190 -17.25 -5.46 1.92
C GLY A 190 -18.18 -4.91 0.85
N GLY A 191 -17.71 -4.03 -0.04
CA GLY A 191 -18.52 -3.54 -1.15
C GLY A 191 -18.73 -4.65 -2.19
N SER A 192 -19.97 -4.86 -2.63
CA SER A 192 -20.23 -5.71 -3.79
C SER A 192 -19.84 -4.98 -5.07
N CYS A 193 -19.21 -5.69 -6.01
CA CYS A 193 -18.89 -5.16 -7.33
C CYS A 193 -20.17 -4.64 -8.03
N THR A 194 -20.19 -3.36 -8.41
CA THR A 194 -21.40 -2.69 -8.93
C THR A 194 -21.42 -2.54 -10.45
N ASN A 195 -20.29 -2.76 -11.13
CA ASN A 195 -20.14 -2.51 -12.57
C ASN A 195 -20.43 -3.74 -13.45
N GLY A 196 -20.84 -4.87 -12.85
CA GLY A 196 -21.25 -6.09 -13.55
C GLY A 196 -20.10 -6.96 -14.07
N THR A 197 -18.84 -6.60 -13.79
CA THR A 197 -17.70 -7.47 -14.07
C THR A 197 -17.65 -8.66 -13.11
N SER A 198 -16.96 -9.73 -13.53
CA SER A 198 -16.72 -10.91 -12.72
C SER A 198 -15.42 -11.58 -13.15
N VAL A 199 -14.88 -12.44 -12.28
CA VAL A 199 -13.76 -13.32 -12.60
C VAL A 199 -14.26 -14.73 -12.95
N PRO A 200 -13.56 -15.47 -13.83
CA PRO A 200 -13.91 -16.83 -14.18
C PRO A 200 -13.94 -17.76 -12.96
N SER A 201 -14.76 -18.81 -13.03
CA SER A 201 -14.67 -19.90 -12.06
C SER A 201 -13.30 -20.58 -12.13
N GLY A 202 -12.80 -21.05 -10.98
CA GLY A 202 -11.52 -21.75 -10.86
C GLY A 202 -10.36 -20.88 -10.40
N VAL A 203 -10.48 -19.55 -10.44
CA VAL A 203 -9.51 -18.67 -9.75
C VAL A 203 -9.61 -18.88 -8.23
N SER A 204 -8.57 -18.50 -7.50
CA SER A 204 -8.55 -18.61 -6.05
C SER A 204 -9.66 -17.74 -5.41
N PRO A 205 -10.17 -18.13 -4.23
CA PRO A 205 -11.08 -17.28 -3.48
C PRO A 205 -10.51 -15.89 -3.15
N ASN A 206 -9.18 -15.77 -3.04
CA ASN A 206 -8.51 -14.49 -2.81
C ASN A 206 -8.56 -13.60 -4.06
N ILE A 207 -8.43 -14.17 -5.26
CA ILE A 207 -8.63 -13.42 -6.52
C ILE A 207 -10.05 -12.90 -6.66
N VAL A 208 -11.06 -13.67 -6.24
CA VAL A 208 -12.46 -13.17 -6.20
C VAL A 208 -12.57 -11.96 -5.27
N LYS A 209 -11.98 -12.01 -4.06
CA LYS A 209 -11.98 -10.87 -3.14
C LYS A 209 -11.28 -9.64 -3.69
N VAL A 210 -10.11 -9.82 -4.33
CA VAL A 210 -9.37 -8.72 -4.96
C VAL A 210 -10.24 -8.05 -6.03
N HIS A 211 -10.87 -8.85 -6.91
CA HIS A 211 -11.77 -8.32 -7.92
C HIS A 211 -12.96 -7.57 -7.32
N GLU A 212 -13.65 -8.16 -6.34
CA GLU A 212 -14.82 -7.54 -5.71
C GLU A 212 -14.47 -6.22 -5.01
N ALA A 213 -13.38 -6.20 -4.26
CA ALA A 213 -12.91 -5.02 -3.55
C ALA A 213 -12.50 -3.90 -4.51
N VAL A 214 -11.69 -4.21 -5.52
CA VAL A 214 -11.24 -3.23 -6.51
C VAL A 214 -12.42 -2.73 -7.33
N CYS A 215 -13.32 -3.60 -7.78
CA CYS A 215 -14.51 -3.18 -8.52
C CYS A 215 -15.43 -2.27 -7.68
N ALA A 216 -15.55 -2.52 -6.38
CA ALA A 216 -16.37 -1.69 -5.51
C ALA A 216 -15.76 -0.30 -5.28
N ALA A 217 -14.43 -0.22 -5.11
CA ALA A 217 -13.71 1.03 -4.89
C ALA A 217 -13.47 1.83 -6.18
N PHE A 218 -13.24 1.14 -7.30
CA PHE A 218 -12.89 1.70 -8.61
C PHE A 218 -13.86 1.19 -9.70
N PRO A 219 -15.14 1.62 -9.66
CA PRO A 219 -16.20 1.04 -10.49
C PRO A 219 -16.05 1.31 -11.99
N ASP A 220 -15.22 2.26 -12.42
CA ASP A 220 -14.91 2.52 -13.83
C ASP A 220 -13.91 1.52 -14.43
N ILE A 221 -13.18 0.77 -13.60
CA ILE A 221 -12.30 -0.32 -14.06
C ILE A 221 -13.14 -1.55 -14.42
N THR A 222 -13.22 -1.82 -15.72
CA THR A 222 -14.11 -2.85 -16.28
C THR A 222 -13.39 -4.04 -16.92
N THR A 223 -12.06 -4.05 -16.94
CA THR A 223 -11.28 -5.12 -17.58
C THR A 223 -10.27 -5.73 -16.61
N TYR A 224 -10.31 -7.05 -16.49
CA TYR A 224 -9.46 -7.84 -15.61
C TYR A 224 -8.93 -9.08 -16.34
N GLY A 225 -7.63 -9.35 -16.24
CA GLY A 225 -7.00 -10.56 -16.75
C GLY A 225 -6.73 -11.57 -15.64
N THR A 226 -7.14 -12.83 -15.78
CA THR A 226 -6.89 -13.88 -14.76
C THR A 226 -6.14 -15.07 -15.33
N PHE A 227 -6.80 -16.03 -15.99
CA PHE A 227 -6.12 -17.22 -16.48
C PHE A 227 -5.27 -16.95 -17.72
N ARG A 228 -4.00 -17.35 -17.66
CA ARG A 228 -3.03 -17.32 -18.77
C ARG A 228 -2.09 -18.54 -18.66
N GLY A 229 -1.37 -18.86 -19.73
CA GLY A 229 -0.57 -20.10 -19.83
C GLY A 229 0.78 -20.09 -19.08
N ASP A 230 1.03 -19.13 -18.21
CA ASP A 230 2.31 -18.89 -17.57
C ASP A 230 2.15 -18.33 -16.15
N GLY A 231 3.18 -18.51 -15.33
CA GLY A 231 3.25 -18.00 -13.96
C GLY A 231 2.05 -18.36 -13.09
N GLU A 232 1.75 -17.47 -12.15
CA GLU A 232 0.68 -17.57 -11.16
C GLU A 232 -0.72 -17.43 -11.80
N HIS A 233 -0.79 -16.82 -12.98
CA HIS A 233 -2.01 -16.80 -13.79
C HIS A 233 -2.46 -18.21 -14.20
N SER A 234 -1.52 -19.11 -14.50
CA SER A 234 -1.84 -20.51 -14.85
C SER A 234 -2.44 -21.31 -13.68
N GLN A 235 -2.18 -20.85 -12.45
CA GLN A 235 -2.66 -21.45 -11.22
C GLN A 235 -3.94 -20.79 -10.70
N GLY A 236 -4.42 -19.73 -11.36
CA GLY A 236 -5.57 -18.95 -10.90
C GLY A 236 -5.27 -18.12 -9.64
N LEU A 237 -3.99 -17.83 -9.38
CA LEU A 237 -3.52 -17.08 -8.20
C LEU A 237 -3.21 -15.61 -8.49
N ALA A 238 -3.34 -15.18 -9.74
CA ALA A 238 -3.04 -13.82 -10.17
C ALA A 238 -4.18 -13.14 -10.94
N ILE A 239 -4.22 -11.82 -10.81
CA ILE A 239 -5.11 -10.92 -11.54
C ILE A 239 -4.36 -9.68 -12.02
N ASP A 240 -4.58 -9.34 -13.29
CA ASP A 240 -4.17 -8.09 -13.91
C ASP A 240 -5.37 -7.14 -13.92
N ILE A 241 -5.28 -6.04 -13.19
CA ILE A 241 -6.28 -4.98 -13.16
C ILE A 241 -5.88 -3.96 -14.23
N MET A 242 -6.66 -3.86 -15.31
CA MET A 242 -6.28 -3.09 -16.49
C MET A 242 -6.53 -1.58 -16.28
N VAL A 243 -5.56 -0.93 -15.64
CA VAL A 243 -5.56 0.50 -15.31
C VAL A 243 -4.15 1.07 -15.43
N SER A 244 -4.03 2.35 -15.72
CA SER A 244 -2.75 3.03 -15.94
C SER A 244 -2.74 4.44 -15.35
N GLY A 245 -1.58 5.09 -15.33
CA GLY A 245 -1.45 6.46 -14.84
C GLY A 245 -1.67 6.57 -13.32
N ALA A 246 -2.25 7.71 -12.90
CA ALA A 246 -2.48 8.02 -11.49
C ALA A 246 -3.41 7.02 -10.81
N GLU A 247 -4.50 6.62 -11.47
CA GLU A 247 -5.46 5.67 -10.92
C GLU A 247 -4.83 4.30 -10.63
N GLY A 248 -3.87 3.85 -11.44
CA GLY A 248 -3.14 2.61 -11.13
C GLY A 248 -2.26 2.71 -9.89
N TYR A 249 -1.78 3.91 -9.52
CA TYR A 249 -1.14 4.14 -8.22
C TYR A 249 -2.15 4.07 -7.08
N GLU A 250 -3.35 4.60 -7.27
CA GLU A 250 -4.43 4.51 -6.27
C GLU A 250 -4.85 3.04 -6.04
N VAL A 251 -5.05 2.27 -7.11
CA VAL A 251 -5.40 0.84 -7.04
C VAL A 251 -4.32 0.01 -6.36
N ARG A 252 -3.04 0.18 -6.73
CA ARG A 252 -1.97 -0.64 -6.12
C ARG A 252 -1.82 -0.34 -4.62
N ASP A 253 -2.01 0.92 -4.22
CA ASP A 253 -1.86 1.35 -2.84
C ASP A 253 -3.09 0.93 -2.01
N PHE A 254 -4.29 0.95 -2.60
CA PHE A 254 -5.50 0.33 -2.03
C PHE A 254 -5.30 -1.17 -1.77
N VAL A 255 -4.90 -1.93 -2.79
CA VAL A 255 -4.68 -3.38 -2.66
C VAL A 255 -3.59 -3.67 -1.63
N ARG A 256 -2.53 -2.85 -1.58
CA ARG A 256 -1.48 -2.95 -0.56
C ARG A 256 -2.02 -2.67 0.84
N ALA A 257 -2.81 -1.62 1.05
CA ALA A 257 -3.37 -1.29 2.37
C ALA A 257 -4.26 -2.42 2.91
N HIS A 258 -4.88 -3.18 2.01
CA HIS A 258 -5.79 -4.28 2.33
C HIS A 258 -5.20 -5.69 2.14
N TYR A 259 -3.87 -5.79 1.95
CA TYR A 259 -3.19 -7.01 1.53
C TYR A 259 -3.54 -8.24 2.39
N ALA A 260 -3.65 -8.06 3.71
CA ALA A 260 -3.85 -9.15 4.67
C ALA A 260 -5.26 -9.76 4.59
N GLU A 261 -6.26 -8.95 4.27
CA GLU A 261 -7.65 -9.38 4.12
C GLU A 261 -7.90 -9.96 2.73
N LEU A 262 -7.23 -9.37 1.72
CA LEU A 262 -7.25 -9.81 0.33
C LEU A 262 -6.39 -11.05 0.07
N GLY A 263 -5.52 -11.43 1.00
CA GLY A 263 -4.62 -12.58 0.83
C GLY A 263 -3.53 -12.35 -0.22
N VAL A 264 -3.08 -11.11 -0.38
CA VAL A 264 -2.05 -10.71 -1.35
C VAL A 264 -0.69 -11.24 -0.93
N ASN A 265 0.06 -11.76 -1.90
CA ASN A 265 1.46 -12.15 -1.79
C ASN A 265 2.40 -11.04 -2.31
N TYR A 266 2.15 -10.54 -3.52
CA TYR A 266 2.87 -9.41 -4.10
C TYR A 266 2.02 -8.63 -5.09
N ILE A 267 2.44 -7.38 -5.34
CA ILE A 267 1.84 -6.44 -6.28
C ILE A 267 2.94 -5.88 -7.17
N ILE A 268 2.67 -5.73 -8.47
CA ILE A 268 3.56 -5.09 -9.43
C ILE A 268 2.81 -3.98 -10.16
N TYR A 269 3.39 -2.79 -10.23
CA TYR A 269 2.91 -1.70 -11.07
C TYR A 269 4.03 -0.72 -11.39
N SER A 270 4.05 -0.22 -12.63
CA SER A 270 4.97 0.84 -13.07
C SER A 270 6.44 0.51 -12.77
N GLN A 271 6.87 -0.71 -13.15
CA GLN A 271 8.21 -1.26 -12.92
C GLN A 271 8.63 -1.31 -11.44
N GLN A 272 7.66 -1.37 -10.53
CA GLN A 272 7.90 -1.52 -9.10
C GLN A 272 7.18 -2.75 -8.57
N ILE A 273 7.83 -3.44 -7.64
CA ILE A 273 7.26 -4.59 -6.93
C ILE A 273 7.20 -4.32 -5.43
N TRP A 274 6.07 -4.67 -4.83
CA TRP A 274 5.90 -4.78 -3.39
C TRP A 274 5.47 -6.21 -3.06
N SER A 275 5.97 -6.79 -1.97
CA SER A 275 5.69 -8.18 -1.59
C SER A 275 5.62 -8.30 -0.08
N VAL A 276 4.69 -9.09 0.46
CA VAL A 276 4.49 -9.26 1.92
C VAL A 276 5.78 -9.67 2.63
N ASP A 277 6.48 -10.68 2.11
CA ASP A 277 7.71 -11.23 2.71
C ASP A 277 8.84 -10.19 2.85
N ARG A 278 8.81 -9.14 2.04
CA ARG A 278 9.79 -8.06 2.02
C ARG A 278 9.09 -6.71 2.08
N SER A 279 7.94 -6.64 2.73
CA SER A 279 7.11 -5.44 2.82
C SER A 279 7.89 -4.26 3.43
N GLY A 280 8.94 -4.56 4.20
CA GLY A 280 9.75 -3.55 4.86
C GLY A 280 10.74 -2.81 3.99
N GLU A 281 11.00 -3.33 2.81
CA GLU A 281 11.75 -2.60 1.79
C GLU A 281 10.86 -1.63 1.02
N GLY A 282 9.54 -1.65 1.26
CA GLY A 282 8.59 -0.87 0.48
C GLY A 282 8.52 -1.32 -0.98
N TRP A 283 8.24 -0.38 -1.87
CA TRP A 283 8.26 -0.62 -3.31
C TRP A 283 9.71 -0.68 -3.80
N ARG A 284 10.05 -1.73 -4.54
CA ARG A 284 11.38 -1.92 -5.12
C ARG A 284 11.32 -1.78 -6.62
N GLY A 285 12.31 -1.09 -7.18
CA GLY A 285 12.49 -1.06 -8.63
C GLY A 285 12.75 -2.45 -9.21
N MET A 286 12.19 -2.71 -10.38
CA MET A 286 12.46 -3.88 -11.20
C MET A 286 13.41 -3.51 -12.33
N SER A 287 14.15 -4.48 -12.86
CA SER A 287 14.88 -4.28 -14.12
C SER A 287 13.88 -4.07 -15.26
N ASP A 288 14.28 -3.29 -16.26
CA ASP A 288 13.54 -3.15 -17.50
C ASP A 288 13.42 -4.49 -18.22
N ARG A 289 12.18 -4.88 -18.55
CA ARG A 289 11.81 -6.12 -19.24
C ARG A 289 11.43 -5.89 -20.71
N GLY A 290 11.63 -4.67 -21.22
CA GLY A 290 11.62 -4.36 -22.65
C GLY A 290 10.25 -4.04 -23.26
N SER A 291 9.19 -3.90 -22.47
CA SER A 291 7.89 -3.42 -22.98
C SER A 291 7.01 -2.83 -21.87
N THR A 292 6.00 -2.04 -22.26
CA THR A 292 4.98 -1.47 -21.35
C THR A 292 4.34 -2.54 -20.48
N THR A 293 3.83 -3.61 -21.12
CA THR A 293 3.17 -4.72 -20.43
C THR A 293 4.13 -5.50 -19.55
N ALA A 294 5.32 -5.86 -20.04
CA ALA A 294 6.28 -6.60 -19.22
C ALA A 294 6.76 -5.79 -17.99
N ASN A 295 6.78 -4.46 -18.10
CA ASN A 295 7.09 -3.55 -17.00
C ASN A 295 5.84 -3.09 -16.21
N HIS A 296 4.64 -3.61 -16.53
CA HIS A 296 3.41 -3.34 -15.79
C HIS A 296 3.03 -1.85 -15.75
N TYR A 297 3.29 -1.12 -16.82
CA TYR A 297 2.85 0.28 -16.94
C TYR A 297 1.39 0.41 -17.38
N ASP A 298 0.79 -0.67 -17.88
CA ASP A 298 -0.58 -0.73 -18.41
C ASP A 298 -1.56 -1.54 -17.55
N HIS A 299 -1.09 -2.14 -16.45
CA HIS A 299 -1.93 -2.87 -15.50
C HIS A 299 -1.27 -2.98 -14.12
N VAL A 300 -2.10 -3.03 -13.07
CA VAL A 300 -1.66 -3.45 -11.73
C VAL A 300 -1.79 -4.96 -11.64
N HIS A 301 -0.67 -5.65 -11.48
CA HIS A 301 -0.66 -7.10 -11.29
C HIS A 301 -0.66 -7.44 -9.81
N VAL A 302 -1.54 -8.34 -9.39
CA VAL A 302 -1.68 -8.81 -8.02
C VAL A 302 -1.61 -10.33 -7.99
N THR A 303 -0.72 -10.87 -7.17
CA THR A 303 -0.67 -12.31 -6.86
C THR A 303 -1.11 -12.55 -5.43
N THR A 304 -1.82 -13.64 -5.19
CA THR A 304 -2.38 -14.05 -3.88
C THR A 304 -1.82 -15.40 -3.43
N TYR A 305 -1.93 -15.71 -2.12
CA TYR A 305 -1.64 -17.03 -1.54
C TYR A 305 -2.73 -18.06 -1.83
#